data_AF-A0A7C4B121-F1
#
_entry.id   AF-A0A7C4B121-F1
#
_cell.length_a   1.000
_cell.length_b   1.000
_cell.length_c   1.000
_cell.angle_alpha   90.00
_cell.angle_beta   90.00
_cell.angle_gamma   90.00
#
_symmetry.space_group_name_H-M   'P 1'
#
loop_
_entity.id
_entity.type
_entity.pdbx_description
1 polymer ?
#
loop_
_entity_poly.entity_id
_entity_poly.type
_entity_poly.pdbx_seq_one_letter_code
_entity_poly.pdbx_strand_id
1 'polypeptide(L)'
;RSYGWDFGCHTYAHSDLTKLSAEQIRESMEKVNESFERQGLPAPRIGAYPFGRYNESVVEAVKPYRLQERKAYYETKLVDLNDVNPYEIDSVSADMRSEKRLFLHEAAVDEACRQGKALVFRCHCLYKESVNDMGEWPVQTDSRLFERLVRYCVGRGCKFITMTQLMEMYSK
;
A
#
# COMPACT_ATOMS: atom_id res chain seq x y z
N ARG A 1 -2.59 -1.93 23.48
CA ARG A 1 -3.41 -1.00 22.67
C ARG A 1 -2.99 -1.16 21.22
N SER A 2 -3.90 -1.45 20.30
CA SER A 2 -3.63 -1.31 18.87
C SER A 2 -3.76 0.18 18.53
N TYR A 3 -2.77 0.75 17.84
CA TYR A 3 -2.77 2.17 17.46
C TYR A 3 -3.61 2.45 16.20
N GLY A 4 -4.55 1.55 15.85
CA GLY A 4 -5.33 1.63 14.61
C GLY A 4 -4.55 1.30 13.33
N TRP A 5 -3.36 0.68 13.46
CA TRP A 5 -2.56 0.24 12.33
C TRP A 5 -2.84 -1.21 11.97
N ASP A 6 -2.63 -1.50 10.70
CA ASP A 6 -2.74 -2.82 10.11
C ASP A 6 -1.36 -3.29 9.66
N PHE A 7 -1.14 -4.61 9.68
CA PHE A 7 0.13 -5.23 9.33
C PHE A 7 -0.09 -6.16 8.15
N GLY A 8 0.54 -5.85 7.03
CA GLY A 8 0.44 -6.61 5.79
C GLY A 8 1.74 -7.33 5.40
N CYS A 9 1.62 -8.20 4.41
CA CYS A 9 2.73 -8.90 3.79
C CYS A 9 3.44 -8.01 2.75
N HIS A 10 4.76 -7.96 2.79
CA HIS A 10 5.57 -7.41 1.70
C HIS A 10 6.63 -8.41 1.22
N THR A 11 6.27 -9.70 1.30
CA THR A 11 7.12 -10.89 1.07
C THR A 11 8.28 -11.00 2.07
N TYR A 12 8.89 -12.18 2.16
CA TYR A 12 9.96 -12.42 3.13
C TYR A 12 11.26 -11.66 2.81
N ALA A 13 11.63 -11.61 1.54
CA ALA A 13 12.93 -11.10 1.08
C ALA A 13 12.83 -9.93 0.10
N HIS A 14 11.64 -9.33 -0.05
CA HIS A 14 11.39 -8.24 -1.02
C HIS A 14 11.87 -8.62 -2.44
N SER A 15 11.65 -9.87 -2.84
CA SER A 15 12.05 -10.39 -4.15
C SER A 15 11.03 -10.04 -5.23
N ASP A 16 11.50 -9.86 -6.46
CA ASP A 16 10.62 -9.74 -7.62
C ASP A 16 9.93 -11.09 -7.88
N LEU A 17 8.66 -11.19 -7.52
CA LEU A 17 7.90 -12.45 -7.56
C LEU A 17 7.75 -12.99 -8.98
N THR A 18 7.83 -12.13 -10.00
CA THR A 18 7.74 -12.55 -11.41
C THR A 18 8.94 -13.38 -11.87
N LYS A 19 9.99 -13.45 -11.06
CA LYS A 19 11.21 -14.24 -11.32
C LYS A 19 11.30 -15.51 -10.49
N LEU A 20 10.30 -15.77 -9.65
CA LEU A 20 10.27 -16.91 -8.74
C LEU A 20 9.36 -18.00 -9.27
N SER A 21 9.65 -19.25 -8.92
CA SER A 21 8.71 -20.36 -9.10
C SER A 21 7.55 -20.25 -8.10
N ALA A 22 6.43 -20.91 -8.40
CA ALA A 22 5.29 -21.00 -7.48
C ALA A 22 5.71 -21.52 -6.09
N GLU A 23 6.63 -22.48 -6.05
CA GLU A 23 7.17 -23.04 -4.81
C GLU A 23 7.99 -22.01 -4.01
N GLN A 24 8.81 -21.20 -4.67
CA GLN A 24 9.55 -20.13 -4.01
C GLN A 24 8.62 -19.02 -3.47
N ILE A 25 7.53 -18.72 -4.19
CA ILE A 25 6.50 -17.79 -3.72
C ILE A 25 5.79 -18.39 -2.49
N ARG A 26 5.41 -19.67 -2.55
CA ARG A 26 4.80 -20.43 -1.44
C ARG A 26 5.64 -20.33 -0.17
N GLU A 27 6.92 -20.68 -0.26
CA GLU A 27 7.87 -20.59 0.86
C GLU A 27 7.99 -19.16 1.41
N SER A 28 8.00 -18.15 0.53
CA SER A 28 8.04 -16.74 0.95
C SER A 28 6.81 -16.35 1.75
N MET A 29 5.62 -16.79 1.35
CA MET A 29 4.36 -16.52 2.07
C MET A 29 4.30 -17.22 3.42
N GLU A 30 4.74 -18.48 3.48
CA GLU A 30 4.79 -19.26 4.73
C GLU A 30 5.79 -18.68 5.72
N LYS A 31 7.00 -18.32 5.27
CA LYS A 31 7.99 -17.65 6.13
C LYS A 31 7.47 -16.34 6.72
N VAL A 32 6.66 -15.59 5.98
CA VAL A 32 5.99 -14.39 6.51
C VAL A 32 4.93 -14.78 7.54
N ASN A 33 4.08 -15.78 7.28
CA ASN A 33 3.06 -16.23 8.23
C ASN A 33 3.69 -16.69 9.55
N GLU A 34 4.70 -17.56 9.48
CA GLU A 34 5.44 -18.02 10.65
C GLU A 34 6.08 -16.85 11.43
N SER A 35 6.53 -15.81 10.72
CA SER A 35 7.08 -14.60 11.36
C SER A 35 6.02 -13.84 12.15
N PHE A 36 4.80 -13.73 11.62
CA PHE A 36 3.68 -13.14 12.35
C PHE A 36 3.29 -13.99 13.56
N GLU A 37 3.18 -15.31 13.39
CA GLU A 37 2.82 -16.25 14.46
C GLU A 37 3.83 -16.23 15.62
N ARG A 38 5.14 -16.20 15.31
CA ARG A 38 6.21 -16.07 16.32
C ARG A 38 6.10 -14.78 17.15
N GLN A 39 5.47 -13.75 16.61
CA GLN A 39 5.23 -12.47 17.29
C GLN A 39 3.85 -12.41 17.97
N GLY A 40 3.09 -13.51 17.97
CA GLY A 40 1.73 -13.56 18.51
C GLY A 40 0.70 -12.82 17.65
N LEU A 41 0.98 -12.63 16.36
CA LEU A 41 0.09 -11.99 15.40
C LEU A 41 -0.56 -13.03 14.48
N PRO A 42 -1.80 -12.79 14.00
CA PRO A 42 -2.38 -13.63 12.96
C PRO A 42 -1.61 -13.49 11.65
N ALA A 43 -1.63 -14.54 10.81
CA ALA A 43 -1.08 -14.45 9.46
C ALA A 43 -1.70 -13.27 8.69
N PRO A 44 -0.89 -12.49 7.94
CA PRO A 44 -1.39 -11.31 7.25
C PRO A 44 -2.31 -11.70 6.10
N ARG A 45 -3.46 -11.03 6.02
CA ARG A 45 -4.49 -11.26 4.97
C ARG A 45 -4.30 -10.37 3.75
N ILE A 46 -3.56 -9.28 3.90
CA ILE A 46 -3.32 -8.27 2.88
C ILE A 46 -1.83 -8.23 2.53
N GLY A 47 -1.50 -7.76 1.33
CA GLY A 47 -0.12 -7.57 0.93
C GLY A 47 0.11 -6.41 -0.04
N ALA A 48 1.38 -6.21 -0.37
CA ALA A 48 1.81 -5.42 -1.52
C ALA A 48 2.92 -6.16 -2.27
N TYR A 49 2.83 -6.18 -3.60
CA TYR A 49 3.88 -6.77 -4.43
C TYR A 49 5.18 -5.96 -4.35
N PRO A 50 6.33 -6.58 -4.04
CA PRO A 50 7.63 -5.93 -4.15
C PRO A 50 7.84 -5.33 -5.54
N PHE A 51 8.35 -4.11 -5.58
CA PHE A 51 8.55 -3.34 -6.82
C PHE A 51 7.27 -3.09 -7.63
N GLY A 52 6.09 -3.45 -7.12
CA GLY A 52 4.82 -3.44 -7.85
C GLY A 52 4.74 -4.44 -8.99
N ARG A 53 5.61 -5.46 -9.01
CA ARG A 53 5.68 -6.44 -10.09
C ARG A 53 4.86 -7.68 -9.77
N TYR A 54 3.96 -8.02 -10.68
CA TYR A 54 3.10 -9.20 -10.61
C TYR A 54 2.72 -9.64 -12.03
N ASN A 55 2.17 -10.84 -12.13
CA ASN A 55 1.51 -11.38 -13.32
C ASN A 55 0.48 -12.43 -12.83
N GLU A 56 -0.26 -13.05 -13.75
CA GLU A 56 -1.29 -14.04 -13.41
C GLU A 56 -0.74 -15.21 -12.57
N SER A 57 0.45 -15.74 -12.92
CA SER A 57 1.08 -16.82 -12.14
C SER A 57 1.43 -16.43 -10.71
N VAL A 58 1.83 -15.16 -10.49
CA VAL A 58 2.07 -14.62 -9.16
C VAL A 58 0.77 -14.52 -8.38
N VAL A 59 -0.30 -13.99 -9.00
CA VAL A 59 -1.62 -13.86 -8.36
C VAL A 59 -2.12 -15.23 -7.88
N GLU A 60 -2.08 -16.24 -8.74
CA GLU A 60 -2.53 -17.60 -8.38
C GLU A 60 -1.67 -18.23 -7.27
N ALA A 61 -0.37 -17.94 -7.22
CA ALA A 61 0.51 -18.43 -6.16
C ALA A 61 0.29 -17.74 -4.80
N VAL A 62 -0.11 -16.45 -4.77
CA VAL A 62 -0.31 -15.71 -3.50
C VAL A 62 -1.72 -15.84 -2.93
N LYS A 63 -2.73 -16.07 -3.78
CA LYS A 63 -4.15 -16.14 -3.43
C LYS A 63 -4.53 -17.16 -2.33
N PRO A 64 -3.85 -18.32 -2.17
CA PRO A 64 -4.08 -19.20 -1.03
C PRO A 64 -3.68 -18.58 0.33
N TYR A 65 -2.84 -17.55 0.33
CA TYR A 65 -2.23 -16.97 1.53
C TYR A 65 -2.71 -15.55 1.83
N ARG A 66 -3.12 -14.80 0.79
CA ARG A 66 -3.54 -13.41 0.87
C ARG A 66 -4.88 -13.26 0.19
N LEU A 67 -5.74 -12.42 0.76
CA LEU A 67 -7.05 -12.08 0.22
C LEU A 67 -7.02 -10.78 -0.60
N GLN A 68 -5.97 -9.97 -0.44
CA GLN A 68 -5.80 -8.71 -1.15
C GLN A 68 -4.31 -8.43 -1.39
N GLU A 69 -3.98 -7.93 -2.58
CA GLU A 69 -2.66 -7.44 -2.94
C GLU A 69 -2.74 -6.07 -3.60
N ARG A 70 -1.79 -5.21 -3.25
CA ARG A 70 -1.67 -3.84 -3.77
C ARG A 70 -0.51 -3.72 -4.75
N LYS A 71 -0.73 -2.98 -5.83
CA LYS A 71 0.30 -2.59 -6.81
C LYS A 71 1.19 -1.47 -6.24
N ALA A 72 2.36 -1.22 -6.83
CA ALA A 72 3.16 0.00 -6.55
C ALA A 72 2.86 1.15 -7.53
N TYR A 73 1.98 0.92 -8.49
CA TYR A 73 1.57 1.90 -9.48
C TYR A 73 0.05 1.85 -9.61
N TYR A 74 -0.49 2.81 -10.33
CA TYR A 74 -1.91 2.90 -10.57
C TYR A 74 -2.18 2.90 -12.08
N GLU A 75 -3.35 2.40 -12.45
CA GLU A 75 -3.92 2.54 -13.79
C GLU A 75 -5.00 3.62 -13.78
N THR A 76 -5.93 3.53 -12.82
CA THR A 76 -7.07 4.45 -12.68
C THR A 76 -6.87 5.42 -11.51
N LYS A 77 -5.89 5.19 -10.63
CA LYS A 77 -5.53 5.99 -9.44
C LYS A 77 -6.49 5.84 -8.27
N LEU A 78 -7.77 5.60 -8.54
CA LEU A 78 -8.85 5.51 -7.55
C LEU A 78 -9.41 4.09 -7.51
N VAL A 79 -9.73 3.63 -6.31
CA VAL A 79 -10.35 2.32 -6.08
C VAL A 79 -11.87 2.50 -6.04
N ASP A 80 -12.56 1.94 -7.03
CA ASP A 80 -14.03 1.89 -7.07
C ASP A 80 -14.52 0.67 -6.32
N LEU A 81 -15.16 0.86 -5.17
CA LEU A 81 -15.56 -0.25 -4.30
C LEU A 81 -16.58 -1.20 -4.92
N ASN A 82 -17.22 -0.83 -6.03
CA ASN A 82 -18.16 -1.69 -6.76
C ASN A 82 -17.49 -2.51 -7.87
N ASP A 83 -16.24 -2.21 -8.22
CA ASP A 83 -15.48 -2.85 -9.29
C ASP A 83 -14.00 -2.94 -8.88
N VAL A 84 -13.73 -3.84 -7.92
CA VAL A 84 -12.38 -4.05 -7.36
C VAL A 84 -11.88 -5.44 -7.73
N ASN A 85 -10.70 -5.49 -8.36
CA ASN A 85 -9.89 -6.70 -8.33
C ASN A 85 -9.04 -6.71 -7.04
N PRO A 86 -9.30 -7.62 -6.08
CA PRO A 86 -8.60 -7.62 -4.79
C PRO A 86 -7.09 -7.83 -4.92
N TYR A 87 -6.61 -8.41 -6.02
CA TYR A 87 -5.19 -8.69 -6.21
C TYR A 87 -4.46 -7.61 -7.01
N GLU A 88 -5.14 -6.50 -7.35
CA GLU A 88 -4.61 -5.44 -8.19
C GLU A 88 -4.97 -4.04 -7.67
N ILE A 89 -4.98 -3.86 -6.34
CA ILE A 89 -5.38 -2.59 -5.73
C ILE A 89 -4.44 -1.45 -6.12
N ASP A 90 -5.03 -0.42 -6.71
CA ASP A 90 -4.34 0.75 -7.24
C ASP A 90 -3.73 1.65 -6.16
N SER A 91 -2.68 2.38 -6.57
CA SER A 91 -1.65 2.84 -5.65
C SER A 91 -0.93 4.10 -6.05
N VAL A 92 -1.16 5.18 -5.30
CA VAL A 92 -0.47 6.46 -5.49
C VAL A 92 0.69 6.58 -4.51
N SER A 93 1.89 6.83 -5.01
CA SER A 93 3.02 7.19 -4.14
C SER A 93 2.74 8.53 -3.45
N ALA A 94 2.85 8.56 -2.13
CA ALA A 94 2.92 9.74 -1.27
C ALA A 94 4.37 10.09 -0.92
N ASP A 95 5.36 9.52 -1.61
CA ASP A 95 6.74 9.97 -1.53
C ASP A 95 6.81 11.39 -2.13
N MET A 96 7.16 12.36 -1.28
CA MET A 96 7.14 13.78 -1.64
C MET A 96 8.20 14.57 -0.89
N ARG A 97 8.90 15.43 -1.63
CA ARG A 97 9.92 16.35 -1.11
C ARG A 97 9.65 17.82 -1.48
N SER A 98 8.51 18.11 -2.10
CA SER A 98 8.17 19.44 -2.58
C SER A 98 6.67 19.72 -2.50
N GLU A 99 6.31 21.00 -2.36
CA GLU A 99 4.91 21.44 -2.34
C GLU A 99 4.19 21.13 -3.66
N LYS A 100 4.91 21.15 -4.79
CA LYS A 100 4.35 20.74 -6.08
C LYS A 100 3.76 19.33 -6.02
N ARG A 101 4.44 18.39 -5.35
CA ARG A 101 3.93 17.02 -5.16
C ARG A 101 2.75 16.98 -4.19
N LEU A 102 2.80 17.78 -3.11
CA LEU A 102 1.66 17.94 -2.20
C LEU A 102 0.39 18.39 -2.96
N PHE A 103 0.47 19.43 -3.79
CA PHE A 103 -0.69 19.92 -4.55
C PHE A 103 -1.27 18.86 -5.50
N LEU A 104 -0.43 18.01 -6.11
CA LEU A 104 -0.90 16.88 -6.92
C LEU A 104 -1.63 15.81 -6.10
N HIS A 105 -1.25 15.62 -4.84
CA HIS A 105 -1.93 14.72 -3.91
C HIS A 105 -3.23 15.33 -3.39
N GLU A 106 -3.27 16.63 -3.08
CA GLU A 106 -4.50 17.34 -2.72
C GLU A 106 -5.54 17.27 -3.85
N ALA A 107 -5.12 17.49 -5.10
CA ALA A 107 -5.99 17.30 -6.26
C ALA A 107 -6.47 15.85 -6.43
N ALA A 108 -5.65 14.85 -6.04
CA ALA A 108 -6.07 13.45 -6.02
C ALA A 108 -7.17 13.19 -4.99
N VAL A 109 -7.04 13.81 -3.81
CA VAL A 109 -8.01 13.72 -2.71
C VAL A 109 -9.33 14.36 -3.12
N ASP A 110 -9.28 15.56 -3.71
CA ASP A 110 -10.48 16.24 -4.22
C ASP A 110 -11.23 15.38 -5.24
N GLU A 111 -10.50 14.76 -6.16
CA GLU A 111 -11.09 13.90 -7.17
C GLU A 111 -11.72 12.64 -6.55
N ALA A 112 -11.05 12.01 -5.58
CA ALA A 112 -11.59 10.87 -4.85
C ALA A 112 -12.88 11.24 -4.10
N CYS A 113 -12.90 12.39 -3.41
CA CYS A 113 -14.06 12.92 -2.72
C CYS A 113 -15.22 13.19 -3.68
N ARG A 114 -14.94 13.83 -4.82
CA ARG A 114 -15.94 14.16 -5.85
C ARG A 114 -16.57 12.91 -6.44
N GLN A 115 -15.79 11.86 -6.66
CA GLN A 115 -16.25 10.60 -7.23
C GLN A 115 -16.80 9.61 -6.20
N GLY A 116 -16.63 9.86 -4.89
CA GLY A 116 -16.99 8.90 -3.85
C GLY A 116 -16.16 7.62 -3.87
N LYS A 117 -14.93 7.68 -4.39
CA LYS A 117 -14.01 6.53 -4.52
C LYS A 117 -12.93 6.55 -3.45
N ALA A 118 -12.29 5.41 -3.20
CA ALA A 118 -11.16 5.33 -2.29
C ALA A 118 -9.84 5.72 -2.99
N LEU A 119 -8.94 6.33 -2.23
CA LEU A 119 -7.58 6.69 -2.67
C LEU A 119 -6.57 6.03 -1.73
N VAL A 120 -5.71 5.16 -2.28
CA VAL A 120 -4.72 4.44 -1.47
C VAL A 120 -3.32 5.01 -1.70
N PHE A 121 -2.79 5.65 -0.67
CA PHE A 121 -1.41 6.14 -0.66
C PHE A 121 -0.40 5.05 -0.26
N ARG A 122 0.76 5.03 -0.92
CA ARG A 122 1.96 4.28 -0.50
C ARG A 122 3.02 5.29 -0.10
N CYS A 123 3.64 5.11 1.06
CA CYS A 123 4.87 5.82 1.43
C CYS A 123 5.90 4.79 1.92
N HIS A 124 7.18 5.12 1.82
CA HIS A 124 8.25 4.27 2.34
C HIS A 124 8.68 4.71 3.73
N CYS A 125 9.38 5.86 3.81
CA CYS A 125 9.90 6.41 5.06
C CYS A 125 9.50 7.88 5.20
N LEU A 126 8.99 8.22 6.38
CA LEU A 126 8.80 9.61 6.81
C LEU A 126 10.10 10.12 7.43
N TYR A 127 10.54 11.32 7.05
CA TYR A 127 11.72 11.95 7.65
C TYR A 127 11.42 13.39 8.08
N LYS A 128 12.14 13.88 9.09
CA LYS A 128 11.90 15.20 9.71
C LYS A 128 12.72 16.33 9.10
N GLU A 129 13.89 16.02 8.53
CA GLU A 129 14.84 17.02 8.00
C GLU A 129 15.33 16.65 6.60
N SER A 130 15.49 17.64 5.71
CA SER A 130 16.07 17.41 4.38
C SER A 130 17.44 16.76 4.52
N VAL A 131 17.51 15.45 4.32
CA VAL A 131 18.78 14.74 4.32
C VAL A 131 19.48 15.16 3.03
N ASN A 132 20.40 16.12 3.14
CA ASN A 132 21.10 16.73 2.02
C ASN A 132 22.10 15.78 1.34
N ASP A 133 22.24 14.54 1.78
CA ASP A 133 23.31 13.68 1.28
C ASP A 133 23.04 12.18 1.49
N MET A 134 22.19 11.57 0.66
CA MET A 134 22.01 10.10 0.63
C MET A 134 21.91 9.49 -0.78
N GLY A 135 22.54 10.11 -1.78
CA GLY A 135 22.66 9.53 -3.14
C GLY A 135 21.33 9.25 -3.88
N GLU A 136 21.42 8.53 -5.00
CA GLU A 136 20.32 8.20 -5.92
C GLU A 136 19.29 7.18 -5.39
N TRP A 137 18.89 7.24 -4.12
CA TRP A 137 17.75 6.45 -3.62
C TRP A 137 16.58 7.36 -3.21
N PRO A 138 15.66 7.69 -4.15
CA PRO A 138 14.77 8.85 -4.05
C PRO A 138 13.42 8.64 -3.33
N VAL A 139 13.15 7.48 -2.73
CA VAL A 139 11.81 7.14 -2.19
C VAL A 139 11.64 7.54 -0.73
N GLN A 140 11.30 8.80 -0.48
CA GLN A 140 11.05 9.32 0.87
C GLN A 140 9.97 10.41 0.89
N THR A 141 9.34 10.59 2.06
CA THR A 141 8.29 11.58 2.31
C THR A 141 8.73 12.56 3.40
N ASP A 142 8.75 13.86 3.10
CA ASP A 142 8.89 14.92 4.11
C ASP A 142 7.69 14.85 5.07
N SER A 143 7.96 14.58 6.35
CA SER A 143 6.93 14.41 7.38
C SER A 143 6.02 15.64 7.55
N ARG A 144 6.54 16.86 7.31
CA ARG A 144 5.73 18.09 7.38
C ARG A 144 4.74 18.17 6.23
N LEU A 145 5.17 17.75 5.03
CA LEU A 145 4.29 17.69 3.86
C LEU A 145 3.25 16.56 4.02
N PHE A 146 3.64 15.42 4.59
CA PHE A 146 2.72 14.34 4.93
C PHE A 146 1.66 14.79 5.95
N GLU A 147 2.07 15.50 7.00
CA GLU A 147 1.13 16.04 7.99
C GLU A 147 0.15 17.03 7.34
N ARG A 148 0.63 17.90 6.44
CA ARG A 148 -0.23 18.81 5.67
C ARG A 148 -1.23 18.04 4.80
N LEU A 149 -0.80 17.00 4.11
CA LEU A 149 -1.70 16.14 3.33
C LEU A 149 -2.76 15.49 4.23
N VAL A 150 -2.38 14.95 5.38
CA VAL A 150 -3.32 14.35 6.34
C VAL A 150 -4.34 15.38 6.82
N ARG A 151 -3.89 16.58 7.22
CA ARG A 151 -4.78 17.68 7.63
C ARG A 151 -5.72 18.10 6.50
N TYR A 152 -5.22 18.15 5.27
CA TYR A 152 -6.03 18.43 4.10
C TYR A 152 -7.14 17.39 3.92
N CYS A 153 -6.80 16.10 3.93
CA CYS A 153 -7.79 15.01 3.87
C CYS A 153 -8.86 15.13 4.98
N VAL A 154 -8.46 15.42 6.22
CA VAL A 154 -9.40 15.66 7.33
C VAL A 154 -10.33 16.84 7.02
N GLY A 155 -9.79 17.96 6.52
CA GLY A 155 -10.56 19.14 6.14
C GLY A 155 -11.55 18.90 5.00
N ARG A 156 -11.29 17.90 4.15
CA ARG A 156 -12.22 17.45 3.08
C ARG A 156 -13.24 16.41 3.56
N GLY A 157 -13.21 16.05 4.84
CA GLY A 157 -14.11 15.06 5.43
C GLY A 157 -13.76 13.61 5.06
N CYS A 158 -12.54 13.33 4.61
CA CYS A 158 -12.10 11.98 4.31
C CYS A 158 -12.09 11.10 5.56
N LYS A 159 -12.48 9.84 5.40
CA LYS A 159 -12.30 8.80 6.42
C LYS A 159 -11.01 8.04 6.14
N PHE A 160 -10.20 7.87 7.18
CA PHE A 160 -9.01 7.01 7.11
C PHE A 160 -9.41 5.60 7.52
N ILE A 161 -9.07 4.63 6.67
CA ILE A 161 -9.31 3.22 6.89
C ILE A 161 -8.03 2.43 6.63
N THR A 162 -7.90 1.27 7.26
CA THR A 162 -6.82 0.34 6.98
C THR A 162 -7.07 -0.41 5.66
N MET A 163 -6.04 -1.08 5.14
CA MET A 163 -6.17 -1.93 3.97
C MET A 163 -7.06 -3.16 4.25
N THR A 164 -7.08 -3.69 5.48
CA THR A 164 -8.05 -4.73 5.89
C THR A 164 -9.48 -4.19 5.89
N GLN A 165 -9.71 -2.97 6.40
CA GLN A 165 -11.04 -2.35 6.34
C GLN A 165 -11.49 -2.08 4.90
N LEU A 166 -10.58 -1.63 4.03
CA LEU A 166 -10.85 -1.47 2.60
C LEU A 166 -11.30 -2.80 1.98
N MET A 167 -10.58 -3.88 2.27
CA MET A 167 -10.92 -5.23 1.82
C MET A 167 -12.33 -5.66 2.27
N GLU A 168 -12.68 -5.41 3.53
CA GLU A 168 -14.00 -5.72 4.08
C GLU A 168 -15.14 -4.92 3.41
N MET A 169 -14.84 -3.77 2.79
CA MET A 169 -15.87 -2.95 2.12
C MET A 169 -16.34 -3.53 0.79
N TYR A 170 -15.46 -4.19 0.02
CA TYR A 170 -15.79 -4.79 -1.28
C TYR A 170 -15.97 -6.32 -1.23
N SER A 171 -15.65 -6.98 -0.12
CA SER A 171 -15.80 -8.44 0.05
C SER A 171 -17.23 -8.87 0.42
N LYS A 172 -18.25 -8.07 0.13
CA LYS A 172 -19.65 -8.29 0.52
C LYS A 172 -20.44 -9.07 -0.51
#